data_AF-A0A920BFK0-F1
#
_entry.id   AF-A0A920BFK0-F1
#
_cell.length_a   1.000
_cell.length_b   1.000
_cell.length_c   1.000
_cell.angle_alpha   90.00
_cell.angle_beta   90.00
_cell.angle_gamma   90.00
#
_symmetry.space_group_name_H-M   'P 1'
#
loop_
_entity.id
_entity.type
_entity.pdbx_description
1 polymer ?
#
loop_
_entity_poly.entity_id
_entity_poly.type
_entity_poly.pdbx_seq_one_letter_code
_entity_poly.pdbx_strand_id
1 'polypeptide(L)' 'MGLIDTLRMMQTDFSIYMGMVLTYLPLMILPLYAVMVRLDDEVIEAAADLGASSVGVWWTVILPLTFRGSFPAVF' A
#
# COMPACT_ATOMS: atom_id res chain seq x y z
N MET A 1 12.80 18.05 33.45
CA MET A 1 12.59 16.78 32.72
C MET A 1 11.14 16.37 32.90
N GLY A 2 10.21 16.91 32.11
CA GLY A 2 8.76 16.77 32.39
C GLY A 2 7.84 17.05 31.21
N LEU A 3 8.34 16.97 29.97
CA LEU A 3 7.53 17.17 28.76
C LEU A 3 7.00 15.85 28.18
N ILE A 4 7.53 14.71 28.62
CA ILE A 4 7.14 13.36 28.14
C ILE A 4 6.07 12.69 29.02
N ASP A 5 5.85 13.15 30.26
CA ASP A 5 4.83 12.57 31.15
C ASP A 5 3.40 13.11 30.88
N THR A 6 3.27 14.28 30.27
CA THR A 6 1.96 14.91 30.02
C THR A 6 1.24 14.31 28.81
N LEU A 7 1.99 13.81 27.82
CA LEU A 7 1.42 12.98 26.76
C LEU A 7 1.35 11.54 27.27
N ARG A 8 0.25 11.19 27.96
CA ARG A 8 -0.19 9.79 28.12
C ARG A 8 -0.54 9.21 26.73
N MET A 9 0.46 9.05 25.87
CA MET A 9 0.35 8.36 24.59
C MET A 9 0.75 6.89 24.75
N MET A 10 1.59 6.54 25.73
CA MET A 10 1.83 5.13 26.05
C MET A 10 0.53 4.52 26.59
N GLN A 11 0.03 3.47 25.92
CA GLN A 11 -1.22 2.74 26.18
C GLN A 11 -2.55 3.35 25.71
N THR A 12 -2.57 4.42 24.90
CA THR A 12 -3.82 4.79 24.19
C THR A 12 -4.02 3.91 22.96
N ASP A 13 -5.27 3.56 22.64
CA ASP A 13 -5.60 2.78 21.44
C ASP A 13 -4.99 3.39 20.17
N PHE A 14 -4.99 4.73 20.05
CA PHE A 14 -4.34 5.43 18.95
C PHE A 14 -2.86 5.08 18.80
N SER A 15 -2.09 5.10 19.90
CA SER A 15 -0.66 4.77 19.87
C SER A 15 -0.40 3.29 19.58
N ILE A 16 -1.33 2.41 19.98
CA ILE A 16 -1.26 0.98 19.63
C ILE A 16 -1.46 0.83 18.12
N TYR A 17 -2.51 1.42 17.53
CA TYR A 17 -2.72 1.40 16.09
C TYR A 17 -1.59 2.07 15.32
N MET A 18 -1.08 3.20 15.80
CA MET A 18 0.07 3.89 15.19
C MET A 18 1.31 2.99 15.20
N GLY A 19 1.60 2.32 16.32
CA GLY A 19 2.69 1.36 16.43
C GLY A 19 2.53 0.16 15.50
N MET A 20 1.31 -0.37 15.38
CA MET A 20 0.99 -1.46 14.45
C MET A 20 1.20 -1.01 13.00
N VAL A 21 0.67 0.15 12.60
CA VAL A 21 0.87 0.69 11.25
C VAL A 21 2.36 0.87 10.97
N LEU A 22 3.12 1.50 11.87
CA LEU A 22 4.55 1.69 11.69
C LEU A 22 5.36 0.38 11.66
N THR A 23 4.85 -0.70 12.25
CA THR A 23 5.50 -2.02 12.26
C THR A 23 5.17 -2.82 10.99
N TYR A 24 3.91 -2.82 10.55
CA TYR A 24 3.46 -3.61 9.40
C TYR A 24 3.66 -2.89 8.06
N LEU A 25 3.57 -1.57 8.01
CA LEU A 25 3.70 -0.79 6.77
C LEU A 25 5.07 -0.99 6.08
N PRO A 26 6.21 -0.97 6.79
CA PRO A 26 7.51 -1.24 6.16
C PRO A 26 7.65 -2.70 5.70
N LEU A 27 6.99 -3.64 6.38
CA LEU A 27 7.03 -5.06 6.00
C LEU A 27 6.20 -5.32 4.73
N MET A 28 5.10 -4.58 4.56
CA MET A 28 4.24 -4.67 3.36
C MET A 28 4.80 -3.94 2.14
N ILE A 29 5.80 -3.06 2.29
CA ILE A 29 6.37 -2.35 1.14
C ILE A 29 7.13 -3.29 0.19
N LEU A 30 7.73 -4.37 0.72
CA LEU A 30 8.47 -5.36 -0.06
C LEU A 30 7.58 -6.15 -1.05
N PRO A 31 6.45 -6.76 -0.62
CA PRO A 31 5.56 -7.42 -1.56
C PRO A 31 4.92 -6.44 -2.54
N LEU A 32 4.59 -5.21 -2.11
CA LEU A 32 4.08 -4.17 -3.03
C LEU A 32 5.10 -3.80 -4.10
N TYR A 33 6.37 -3.60 -3.71
CA TYR A 33 7.45 -3.30 -4.66
C TYR A 33 7.69 -4.46 -5.64
N ALA A 34 7.66 -5.71 -5.16
CA ALA A 34 7.83 -6.88 -6.01
C ALA A 34 6.70 -7.03 -7.05
N VAL A 35 5.47 -6.66 -6.70
CA VAL A 35 4.33 -6.66 -7.63
C VAL A 35 4.42 -5.49 -8.60
N MET A 36 4.81 -4.30 -8.15
CA MET A 36 4.99 -3.14 -9.02
C MET A 36 6.10 -3.32 -10.06
N VAL A 37 7.25 -3.90 -9.68
CA VAL A 37 8.35 -4.18 -10.62
C VAL A 37 7.99 -5.26 -11.64
N ARG A 38 7.03 -6.14 -11.30
CA ARG A 38 6.50 -7.17 -12.20
C ARG A 38 5.33 -6.67 -13.06
N LEU A 39 4.87 -5.45 -12.85
CA LEU A 39 3.82 -4.89 -13.69
C LEU A 39 4.46 -4.56 -15.05
N ASP A 40 4.25 -5.43 -16.03
CA ASP A 40 4.79 -5.23 -17.37
C ASP A 40 4.23 -3.96 -18.00
N ASP A 41 5.11 -3.18 -18.63
CA ASP A 41 4.76 -1.98 -19.38
C ASP A 41 3.71 -2.28 -20.47
N GLU A 42 3.66 -3.52 -20.97
CA GLU A 42 2.62 -4.02 -21.89
C GLU A 42 1.20 -3.84 -21.34
N VAL A 43 0.99 -3.97 -20.03
CA VAL A 43 -0.34 -3.82 -19.42
C VAL A 43 -0.76 -2.34 -19.39
N ILE A 44 0.21 -1.44 -19.24
CA ILE A 44 -0.01 0.00 -19.26
C ILE A 44 -0.27 0.47 -20.70
N GLU A 45 0.50 -0.04 -21.66
CA GLU A 45 0.31 0.21 -23.10
C GLU A 45 -1.03 -0.32 -23.60
N ALA A 46 -1.42 -1.55 -23.25
CA ALA A 46 -2.72 -2.11 -23.61
C ALA A 46 -3.89 -1.30 -23.02
N ALA A 47 -3.74 -0.76 -21.80
CA ALA A 47 -4.76 0.09 -21.19
C ALA A 47 -4.85 1.47 -21.87
N ALA A 48 -3.71 2.02 -22.30
CA ALA A 48 -3.66 3.25 -23.08
C ALA A 48 -4.26 3.06 -24.48
N ASP A 49 -4.00 1.93 -25.14
CA ASP A 49 -4.57 1.54 -26.44
C ASP A 49 -6.11 1.39 -26.38
N LEU A 50 -6.64 0.96 -25.23
CA LEU A 50 -8.08 0.90 -24.96
C LEU A 50 -8.71 2.28 -24.67
N GLY A 51 -7.94 3.37 -24.71
CA GLY A 51 -8.41 4.74 -24.52
C GLY A 51 -8.50 5.20 -23.06
N ALA A 52 -7.88 4.48 -22.13
CA ALA A 52 -7.86 4.91 -20.73
C ALA A 52 -6.90 6.09 -20.52
N SER A 53 -7.36 7.12 -19.80
CA SER A 53 -6.48 8.21 -19.35
C SER A 53 -5.49 7.69 -18.31
N SER A 54 -4.31 8.33 -18.16
CA SER A 54 -3.26 7.86 -17.22
C SER A 54 -3.77 7.69 -15.77
N VAL A 55 -4.74 8.51 -15.35
CA VAL A 55 -5.41 8.38 -14.05
C VAL A 55 -6.38 7.19 -14.03
N GLY A 56 -7.09 6.94 -15.14
CA GLY A 56 -7.95 5.77 -15.31
C GLY A 56 -7.17 4.46 -15.30
N VAL A 57 -5.99 4.42 -15.94
CA VAL A 57 -5.08 3.26 -15.90
C VAL A 57 -4.63 2.96 -14.47
N TRP A 58 -4.28 4.00 -13.69
CA TRP A 58 -3.87 3.83 -12.30
C TRP A 58 -4.96 3.19 -11.43
N TRP A 59 -6.20 3.67 -11.53
CA TRP A 59 -7.32 3.14 -10.73
C TRP A 59 -7.87 1.81 -11.22
N THR A 60 -7.86 1.57 -12.54
CA THR A 60 -8.56 0.43 -13.16
C THR A 60 -7.65 -0.77 -13.41
N VAL A 61 -6.33 -0.53 -13.50
CA VAL A 61 -5.34 -1.55 -13.85
C VAL A 61 -4.31 -1.70 -12.75
N ILE A 62 -3.57 -0.63 -12.42
CA ILE A 62 -2.45 -0.70 -11.45
C ILE A 62 -2.94 -1.07 -10.05
N LEU A 63 -3.95 -0.37 -9.54
CA LEU A 63 -4.48 -0.57 -8.19
C LEU A 63 -5.09 -1.98 -7.98
N PRO A 64 -5.99 -2.49 -8.85
CA PRO A 64 -6.55 -3.84 -8.69
C PRO A 64 -5.55 -4.97 -8.97
N LEU A 65 -4.58 -4.79 -9.87
CA LEU A 65 -3.53 -5.79 -10.10
C LEU A 65 -2.57 -5.87 -8.90
N THR A 66 -2.24 -4.73 -8.30
CA THR A 66 -1.43 -4.71 -7.07
C THR A 66 -2.15 -5.38 -5.91
N PHE A 67 -3.45 -5.17 -5.77
CA PHE A 67 -4.28 -5.86 -4.79
C PHE A 67 -4.38 -7.37 -5.06
N ARG A 68 -4.57 -7.81 -6.31
CA ARG A 68 -4.60 -9.24 -6.66
C ARG A 68 -3.25 -9.94 -6.54
N GLY A 69 -2.15 -9.22 -6.76
CA GLY A 69 -0.78 -9.76 -6.67
C GLY A 69 -0.22 -9.77 -5.25
N SER A 70 -0.66 -8.84 -4.39
CA SER A 70 -0.13 -8.68 -3.03
C SER A 70 -1.00 -9.30 -1.93
N PHE A 71 -2.27 -9.60 -2.19
CA PHE A 71 -3.14 -10.26 -1.21
C PHE A 71 -3.03 -11.78 -1.42
N PRO A 72 -2.36 -12.54 -0.53
CA PRO A 72 -2.41 -13.99 -0.61
C PRO A 72 -3.87 -14.41 -0.51
N ALA A 73 -4.31 -15.31 -1.39
CA ALA A 73 -5.64 -15.90 -1.44
C ALA A 73 -5.93 -16.83 -0.24
N VAL A 74 -5.55 -16.40 0.97
CA VAL A 74 -5.67 -17.11 2.24
C VAL A 74 -6.34 -16.17 3.24
N PHE A 75 -7.55 -15.74 2.89
CA PHE A 75 -8.63 -15.36 3.81
C PHE A 75 -9.95 -15.76 3.17
#